data_AF-A0A8E2DZY3-F1
#
_entry.id   AF-A0A8E2DZY3-F1
#
_cell.length_a   1.000
_cell.length_b   1.000
_cell.length_c   1.000
_cell.angle_alpha   90.00
_cell.angle_beta   90.00
_cell.angle_gamma   90.00
#
_symmetry.space_group_name_H-M   'P 1'
#
loop_
_entity.id
_entity.type
_entity.pdbx_description
1 polymer ?
#
loop_
_entity_poly.entity_id
_entity_poly.type
_entity_poly.pdbx_seq_one_letter_code
_entity_poly.pdbx_strand_id
1 'polypeptide(L)'
;MAASISSPNRIKINVSNNAELRANAQSVLASTRAARPKNTTLAYEPKQREFKAFCQRKQYHDADTVTEDKLLLFLVEEVPGRPLKAKSRKAVDDVPHEETRLSWRSVRGYVTAVTDLYRA
;
A
#
# COMPACT_ATOMS: atom_id res chain seq x y z
N MET A 1 11.44 -0.11 39.43
CA MET A 1 10.51 -0.24 38.29
C MET A 1 10.28 -1.73 38.03
N ALA A 2 9.12 -2.26 38.44
CA ALA A 2 8.82 -3.69 38.32
C ALA A 2 8.31 -4.01 36.91
N ALA A 3 9.01 -4.89 36.20
CA ALA A 3 8.53 -5.47 34.97
C ALA A 3 7.27 -6.30 35.26
N SER A 4 6.11 -5.88 34.75
CA SER A 4 4.89 -6.69 34.80
C SER A 4 5.07 -7.93 33.93
N ILE A 5 5.48 -9.04 34.54
CA ILE A 5 5.53 -10.35 33.88
C ILE A 5 4.08 -10.72 33.53
N SER A 6 3.72 -10.68 32.25
CA SER A 6 2.37 -11.07 31.82
C SER A 6 2.13 -12.53 32.18
N SER A 7 1.00 -12.83 32.84
CA SER A 7 0.68 -14.19 33.28
C SER A 7 0.78 -15.20 32.12
N PRO A 8 1.25 -16.44 32.36
CA PRO A 8 1.41 -17.46 31.30
C PRO A 8 0.14 -17.70 30.48
N ASN A 9 -1.04 -17.54 31.11
CA ASN A 9 -2.32 -17.63 30.45
C ASN A 9 -2.54 -16.50 29.42
N ARG A 10 -2.14 -15.26 29.73
CA ARG A 10 -2.22 -14.12 28.79
C ARG A 10 -1.31 -14.33 27.57
N ILE A 11 -0.13 -14.90 27.76
CA ILE A 11 0.78 -15.20 26.65
C ILE A 11 0.12 -16.21 25.70
N LYS A 12 -0.44 -17.31 26.23
CA LYS A 12 -1.14 -18.32 25.43
C LYS A 12 -2.33 -17.73 24.66
N ILE A 13 -3.14 -16.90 25.32
CA ILE A 13 -4.26 -16.20 24.69
C ILE A 13 -3.76 -15.31 23.56
N ASN A 14 -2.73 -14.50 23.80
CA ASN A 14 -2.16 -13.61 22.79
C ASN A 14 -1.59 -14.39 21.59
N VAL A 15 -0.93 -15.52 21.82
CA VAL A 15 -0.42 -16.38 20.74
C VAL A 15 -1.57 -16.94 19.91
N SER A 16 -2.63 -17.46 20.55
CA SER A 16 -3.81 -17.97 19.86
C SER A 16 -4.50 -16.88 19.03
N ASN A 17 -4.74 -15.71 19.63
CA ASN A 17 -5.38 -14.58 18.95
C ASN A 17 -4.56 -14.10 17.75
N ASN A 18 -3.23 -13.99 17.89
CA ASN A 18 -2.37 -13.59 16.79
C ASN A 18 -2.34 -14.64 15.66
N ALA A 19 -2.38 -15.93 15.99
CA ALA A 19 -2.45 -17.00 15.00
C ALA A 19 -3.76 -16.94 14.21
N GLU A 20 -4.88 -16.75 14.91
CA GLU A 20 -6.21 -16.59 14.31
C GLU A 20 -6.27 -15.38 13.38
N LEU A 21 -5.79 -14.21 13.84
CA LEU A 21 -5.74 -12.99 13.04
C LEU A 21 -4.92 -13.17 11.76
N ARG A 22 -3.75 -13.83 11.85
CA ARG A 22 -2.90 -14.11 10.69
C ARG A 22 -3.58 -15.06 9.71
N ALA A 23 -4.18 -16.15 10.19
CA ALA A 23 -4.89 -17.11 9.35
C ALA A 23 -6.06 -16.46 8.61
N ASN A 24 -6.85 -15.64 9.31
CA ASN A 24 -7.93 -14.87 8.71
C ASN A 24 -7.42 -13.89 7.64
N ALA A 25 -6.38 -13.11 7.95
CA ALA A 25 -5.80 -12.17 7.00
C ALA A 25 -5.31 -12.88 5.72
N GLN A 26 -4.60 -14.00 5.86
CA GLN A 26 -4.13 -14.79 4.71
C GLN A 26 -5.29 -15.33 3.87
N SER A 27 -6.34 -15.84 4.50
CA SER A 27 -7.54 -16.35 3.82
C SER A 27 -8.26 -15.26 3.02
N VAL A 28 -8.52 -14.10 3.63
CA VAL A 28 -9.19 -12.97 2.98
C VAL A 28 -8.36 -12.41 1.82
N LEU A 29 -7.04 -12.29 2.00
CA LEU A 29 -6.15 -11.80 0.95
C LEU A 29 -6.09 -12.78 -0.23
N ALA A 30 -6.05 -14.09 0.03
CA ALA A 30 -6.04 -15.11 -1.01
C ALA A 30 -7.35 -15.11 -1.82
N SER A 31 -8.51 -15.09 -1.14
CA SER A 31 -9.82 -15.08 -1.79
C SER A 31 -10.05 -13.80 -2.59
N THR A 32 -9.66 -12.65 -2.06
CA THR A 32 -9.75 -11.36 -2.75
C THR A 32 -8.88 -11.31 -4.00
N ARG A 33 -7.67 -11.88 -3.94
CA ARG A 33 -6.77 -12.00 -5.11
C ARG A 33 -7.35 -12.92 -6.17
N ALA A 34 -7.89 -14.07 -5.76
CA ALA A 34 -8.49 -15.04 -6.67
C ALA A 34 -9.74 -14.50 -7.39
N ALA A 35 -10.57 -13.75 -6.67
CA ALA A 35 -11.79 -13.15 -7.22
C ALA A 35 -11.54 -11.88 -8.06
N ARG A 36 -10.29 -11.40 -8.15
CA ARG A 36 -9.98 -10.10 -8.74
C ARG A 36 -10.22 -10.10 -10.26
N PRO A 37 -10.98 -9.13 -10.79
CA PRO A 37 -11.08 -8.94 -12.23
C PRO A 37 -9.73 -8.61 -12.87
N LYS A 38 -9.45 -9.16 -14.06
CA LYS A 38 -8.20 -8.91 -14.82
C LYS A 38 -7.90 -7.42 -15.00
N ASN A 39 -8.92 -6.61 -15.29
CA ASN A 39 -8.78 -5.17 -15.47
C ASN A 39 -8.29 -4.47 -14.19
N THR A 40 -8.74 -4.93 -13.02
CA THR A 40 -8.28 -4.40 -11.73
C THR A 40 -6.81 -4.75 -11.51
N THR A 41 -6.39 -5.97 -11.83
CA THR A 41 -4.97 -6.38 -11.78
C THR A 41 -4.10 -5.47 -12.65
N LEU A 42 -4.48 -5.26 -13.91
CA LEU A 42 -3.77 -4.38 -14.85
C LEU A 42 -3.72 -2.93 -14.36
N ALA A 43 -4.78 -2.45 -13.70
CA ALA A 43 -4.82 -1.11 -13.13
C ALA A 43 -3.93 -0.97 -11.88
N TYR A 44 -3.76 -2.04 -11.10
CA TYR A 44 -3.00 -2.02 -9.84
C TYR A 44 -1.51 -2.20 -10.06
N GLU A 45 -1.12 -3.11 -10.95
CA GLU A 45 0.27 -3.53 -11.15
C GLU A 45 1.26 -2.36 -11.34
N PRO A 46 0.97 -1.31 -12.14
CA PRO A 46 1.89 -0.18 -12.27
C PRO A 46 2.10 0.57 -10.95
N LYS A 47 1.03 0.75 -10.17
CA LYS A 47 1.06 1.46 -8.88
C LYS A 47 1.81 0.66 -7.83
N GLN A 48 1.59 -0.65 -7.82
CA GLN A 48 2.29 -1.61 -6.97
C GLN A 48 3.79 -1.65 -7.29
N ARG A 49 4.15 -1.65 -8.57
CA ARG A 49 5.56 -1.59 -9.00
C ARG A 49 6.25 -0.31 -8.55
N GLU A 50 5.56 0.83 -8.64
CA GLU A 50 6.11 2.11 -8.15
C GLU A 50 6.36 2.10 -6.64
N PHE A 51 5.43 1.56 -5.85
CA PHE A 51 5.61 1.40 -4.40
C PHE A 51 6.78 0.48 -4.06
N LYS A 52 6.90 -0.67 -4.75
CA LYS A 52 8.04 -1.60 -4.56
C LYS A 52 9.37 -0.94 -4.89
N ALA A 53 9.43 -0.20 -5.99
CA ALA A 53 10.63 0.53 -6.37
C ALA A 53 10.98 1.61 -5.34
N PHE A 54 9.99 2.28 -4.76
CA PHE A 54 10.18 3.23 -3.66
C PHE A 54 10.78 2.55 -2.42
N CYS A 55 10.22 1.42 -1.99
CA CYS A 55 10.75 0.66 -0.86
C CYS A 55 12.17 0.15 -1.11
N GLN A 56 12.48 -0.29 -2.34
CA GLN A 56 13.82 -0.70 -2.76
C GLN A 56 14.83 0.45 -2.66
N ARG A 57 14.46 1.67 -3.11
CA ARG A 57 15.32 2.86 -3.00
C ARG A 57 15.58 3.26 -1.55
N LYS A 58 14.57 3.15 -0.68
CA LYS A 58 14.68 3.50 0.74
C LYS A 58 15.38 2.42 1.58
N GLN A 59 15.58 1.22 1.02
CA GLN A 59 16.26 0.08 1.66
C GLN A 59 15.69 -0.28 3.04
N TYR A 60 14.36 -0.28 3.17
CA TYR A 60 13.71 -0.66 4.43
C TYR A 60 14.03 -2.11 4.82
N HIS A 61 14.16 -2.36 6.13
CA HIS A 61 14.45 -3.68 6.70
C HIS A 61 13.47 -4.78 6.24
N ASP A 62 12.18 -4.45 6.22
CA ASP A 62 11.06 -5.31 5.86
C ASP A 62 10.68 -5.21 4.37
N ALA A 63 11.61 -4.70 3.55
CA ALA A 63 11.48 -4.58 2.10
C ALA A 63 10.19 -3.87 1.65
N ASP A 64 9.38 -4.52 0.82
CA ASP A 64 8.13 -4.01 0.26
C ASP A 64 6.89 -4.34 1.10
N THR A 65 7.07 -4.81 2.34
CA THR A 65 5.97 -4.93 3.31
C THR A 65 5.27 -3.59 3.46
N VAL A 66 3.96 -3.58 3.25
CA VAL A 66 3.14 -2.38 3.34
C VAL A 66 2.90 -2.06 4.81
N THR A 67 3.33 -0.88 5.23
CA THR A 67 2.93 -0.26 6.49
C THR A 67 2.20 1.04 6.21
N GLU A 68 1.43 1.52 7.18
CA GLU A 68 0.75 2.81 7.08
C GLU A 68 1.77 3.93 6.81
N ASP A 69 2.85 3.99 7.59
CA ASP A 69 3.90 5.01 7.46
C ASP A 69 4.55 5.01 6.07
N LYS A 70 4.88 3.82 5.53
CA LYS A 70 5.45 3.71 4.18
C LYS A 70 4.47 4.17 3.12
N LEU A 71 3.19 3.83 3.26
CA LEU A 71 2.16 4.26 2.31
C LEU A 71 2.02 5.78 2.34
N LEU A 72 1.92 6.39 3.52
CA LEU A 72 1.79 7.83 3.65
C LEU A 72 3.02 8.56 3.08
N LEU A 73 4.23 8.09 3.39
CA LEU A 73 5.46 8.67 2.86
C LEU A 73 5.58 8.51 1.34
N PHE A 74 5.28 7.31 0.83
CA PHE A 74 5.23 7.06 -0.62
C PHE A 74 4.25 7.99 -1.31
N LEU A 75 3.06 8.16 -0.74
CA LEU A 75 2.06 9.07 -1.29
C LEU A 75 2.66 10.46 -1.37
N VAL A 76 3.16 11.06 -0.28
CA VAL A 76 3.71 12.44 -0.30
C VAL A 76 4.88 12.60 -1.28
N GLU A 77 5.84 11.68 -1.28
CA GLU A 77 7.07 11.84 -2.07
C GLU A 77 6.87 11.54 -3.57
N GLU A 78 6.04 10.56 -3.93
CA GLU A 78 6.04 10.00 -5.28
C GLU A 78 4.76 10.30 -6.09
N VAL A 79 3.67 10.73 -5.46
CA VAL A 79 2.34 10.77 -6.10
C VAL A 79 1.80 12.20 -6.37
N PRO A 80 1.64 13.12 -5.39
CA PRO A 80 1.03 14.41 -5.58
C PRO A 80 2.00 15.46 -6.14
N GLY A 81 3.32 15.27 -5.97
CA GLY A 81 4.33 16.28 -6.33
C GLY A 81 4.84 16.22 -7.77
N ARG A 82 4.62 15.10 -8.49
CA ARG A 82 5.20 14.91 -9.82
C ARG A 82 4.26 15.36 -10.95
N PRO A 83 4.81 15.85 -12.09
CA PRO A 83 4.02 16.05 -13.28
C PRO A 83 3.41 14.75 -13.80
N LEU A 84 2.32 14.86 -14.55
CA LEU A 84 1.75 13.72 -15.23
C LEU A 84 2.80 13.08 -16.15
N LYS A 85 2.93 11.75 -16.11
CA LYS A 85 3.85 11.03 -17.01
C LYS A 85 3.47 11.12 -18.50
N ALA A 86 2.23 11.50 -18.80
CA ALA A 86 1.72 11.71 -20.15
C ALA A 86 0.83 12.95 -20.18
N LYS A 87 0.75 13.62 -21.34
CA LYS A 87 -0.20 14.73 -21.54
C LYS A 87 -1.63 14.21 -21.29
N SER A 88 -2.32 14.86 -20.36
CA SER A 88 -3.73 14.56 -20.14
C SER A 88 -4.55 15.17 -21.27
N ARG A 89 -5.40 14.37 -21.91
CA ARG A 89 -6.44 14.87 -22.84
C ARG A 89 -7.48 15.76 -22.16
N LYS A 90 -7.43 15.88 -20.82
CA LYS A 90 -8.32 16.68 -19.98
C LYS A 90 -7.58 17.82 -19.27
N ALA A 91 -6.28 18.02 -19.56
CA ALA A 91 -5.61 19.23 -19.08
C ALA A 91 -6.24 20.41 -19.81
N VAL A 92 -6.45 21.51 -19.09
CA VAL A 92 -6.77 22.79 -19.73
C VAL A 92 -5.53 23.17 -20.53
N ASP A 93 -5.70 23.58 -21.79
CA ASP A 93 -4.57 23.86 -22.71
C ASP A 93 -3.57 24.88 -22.15
N ASP A 94 -4.01 25.70 -21.19
CA ASP A 94 -3.25 26.77 -20.54
C ASP A 94 -2.36 26.33 -19.36
N VAL A 95 -2.45 25.07 -18.90
CA VAL A 95 -1.60 24.59 -17.79
C VAL A 95 -0.41 23.81 -18.36
N PRO A 96 0.84 24.25 -18.11
CA PRO A 96 2.02 23.50 -18.50
C PRO A 96 1.95 22.05 -18.02
N HIS A 97 2.35 21.12 -18.90
CA HIS A 97 2.33 19.68 -18.59
C HIS A 97 3.15 19.34 -17.33
N GLU A 98 4.23 20.10 -17.10
CA GLU A 98 5.11 20.03 -15.94
C GLU A 98 4.48 20.48 -14.61
N GLU A 99 3.38 21.24 -14.67
CA GLU A 99 2.61 21.69 -13.52
C GLU A 99 1.36 20.84 -13.28
N THR A 100 0.95 20.05 -14.28
CA THR A 100 -0.24 19.22 -14.16
C THR A 100 0.01 18.07 -13.18
N ARG A 101 -0.74 18.04 -12.07
CA ARG A 101 -0.64 17.00 -11.02
C ARG A 101 -1.68 15.89 -11.19
N LEU A 102 -1.44 14.77 -10.50
CA LEU A 102 -2.39 13.67 -10.42
C LEU A 102 -3.68 14.10 -9.70
N SER A 103 -4.82 13.68 -10.23
CA SER A 103 -6.12 13.91 -9.58
C SER A 103 -6.23 13.12 -8.26
N TRP A 104 -7.05 13.61 -7.32
CA TRP A 104 -7.36 12.88 -6.09
C TRP A 104 -7.88 11.44 -6.34
N ARG A 105 -8.64 11.23 -7.42
CA ARG A 105 -9.10 9.88 -7.81
C ARG A 105 -7.92 8.95 -8.14
N SER A 106 -6.87 9.49 -8.75
CA SER A 106 -5.64 8.76 -9.02
C SER A 106 -4.92 8.41 -7.72
N VAL A 107 -4.81 9.35 -6.77
CA VAL A 107 -4.24 9.12 -5.43
C VAL A 107 -4.98 8.01 -4.70
N ARG A 108 -6.32 8.06 -4.68
CA ARG A 108 -7.15 6.99 -4.10
C ARG A 108 -6.90 5.63 -4.77
N GLY A 109 -6.66 5.63 -6.08
CA GLY A 109 -6.25 4.42 -6.81
C GLY A 109 -4.89 3.86 -6.36
N TYR A 110 -3.94 4.70 -5.95
CA TYR A 110 -2.68 4.23 -5.32
C TYR A 110 -2.94 3.61 -3.96
N VAL A 111 -3.73 4.27 -3.11
CA VAL A 111 -4.10 3.73 -1.79
C VAL A 111 -4.67 2.32 -1.96
N THR A 112 -5.69 2.15 -2.80
CA THR A 112 -6.33 0.83 -2.98
C THR A 112 -5.38 -0.20 -3.59
N ALA A 113 -4.54 0.19 -4.56
CA ALA A 113 -3.61 -0.75 -5.19
C ALA A 113 -2.47 -1.17 -4.24
N VAL A 114 -1.99 -0.28 -3.37
CA VAL A 114 -0.90 -0.57 -2.43
C VAL A 114 -1.42 -1.35 -1.23
N THR A 115 -2.59 -1.01 -0.66
CA THR A 115 -3.17 -1.80 0.44
C THR A 115 -3.53 -3.22 -0.01
N ASP A 116 -3.76 -3.44 -1.29
CA ASP A 116 -3.93 -4.78 -1.86
C ASP A 116 -2.65 -5.66 -1.81
N LEU A 117 -1.47 -5.03 -1.72
CA LEU A 117 -0.21 -5.73 -1.49
C LEU A 117 -0.03 -6.20 -0.06
N TYR A 118 -0.92 -5.84 0.87
CA TYR A 118 -0.76 -6.19 2.28
C TYR A 118 -0.49 -7.68 2.47
N ARG A 119 0.47 -7.98 3.33
CA ARG A 119 0.87 -9.33 3.75
C ARG A 119 0.99 -9.26 5.27
N ALA A 120 0.18 -10.04 5.96
CA ALA A 120 0.21 -10.17 7.42
C ALA A 120 1.14 -11.30 7.86
#